data_AF-A0A7S7LXB3-F1
#
_entry.id   AF-A0A7S7LXB3-F1
#
_cell.length_a   1.000
_cell.length_b   1.000
_cell.length_c   1.000
_cell.angle_alpha   90.00
_cell.angle_beta   90.00
_cell.angle_gamma   90.00
#
_symmetry.space_group_name_H-M   'P 1'
#
loop_
_entity.id
_entity.type
_entity.pdbx_description
1 polymer ?
#
loop_
_entity_poly.entity_id
_entity_poly.type
_entity_poly.pdbx_seq_one_letter_code
_entity_poly.pdbx_strand_id
1 'polypeptide(L)'
;MKVGLIKDTELKEETPLVDVKFTHSLCIGQTGSGKTTSFIYPNIKHRMEIGHGVLFFDIKGSEHLALKKLASDANRLDDIVEIGKPWGSNINIIESLNNRTFATLLQGLVGDPSDAGSNTYFYNEAMSLGTSIFNILKLKSIISKEIREIG
;
A
#
# COMPACT_ATOMS: atom_id res chain seq x y z
N MET A 1 20.91 -27.89 29.82
CA MET A 1 19.88 -27.12 29.10
C MET A 1 18.90 -28.13 28.50
N LYS A 2 17.67 -28.22 29.03
CA LYS A 2 16.65 -29.14 28.51
C LYS A 2 16.13 -28.58 27.18
N VAL A 3 16.52 -29.19 26.06
CA VAL A 3 15.89 -28.98 24.76
C VAL A 3 14.64 -29.85 24.74
N GLY A 4 13.53 -29.28 25.20
CA GLY A 4 12.23 -29.97 25.24
C GLY A 4 11.40 -29.59 24.03
N LEU A 5 11.26 -30.50 23.08
CA LEU A 5 10.10 -30.51 22.17
C LEU A 5 8.89 -30.93 23.00
N ILE A 6 8.23 -29.96 23.64
CA ILE A 6 6.92 -30.16 24.24
C ILE A 6 5.97 -30.42 23.08
N LYS A 7 5.56 -31.69 22.91
CA LYS A 7 4.46 -32.05 22.03
C LYS A 7 3.19 -31.79 22.83
N ASP A 8 2.80 -30.52 22.91
CA ASP A 8 1.56 -30.14 23.58
C ASP A 8 0.40 -30.71 22.76
N THR A 9 -0.24 -31.73 23.30
CA THR A 9 -1.41 -32.40 22.70
C THR A 9 -2.68 -31.53 22.78
N GLU A 10 -2.58 -30.33 23.33
CA GLU A 10 -3.62 -29.30 23.41
C GLU A 10 -3.22 -27.98 22.72
N LEU A 11 -2.42 -28.04 21.65
CA LEU A 11 -2.28 -26.87 20.78
C LEU A 11 -3.63 -26.62 20.10
N LYS A 12 -4.42 -25.71 20.66
CA LYS A 12 -5.54 -25.11 19.92
C LYS A 12 -4.95 -24.37 18.73
N GLU A 13 -5.21 -24.89 17.53
CA GLU A 13 -4.94 -24.19 16.27
C GLU A 13 -5.93 -23.03 16.11
N GLU A 14 -5.80 -22.01 16.96
CA GLU A 14 -6.51 -20.76 16.78
C GLU A 14 -5.75 -19.90 15.77
N THR A 15 -6.45 -19.52 14.70
CA THR A 15 -5.93 -18.58 13.72
C THR A 15 -5.85 -17.19 14.38
N PRO A 16 -4.68 -16.55 14.44
CA PRO A 16 -4.52 -15.24 15.08
C PRO A 16 -5.13 -14.13 14.21
N LEU A 17 -6.44 -13.94 14.33
CA LEU A 17 -7.16 -12.83 13.69
C LEU A 17 -6.96 -11.55 14.50
N VAL A 18 -6.50 -10.51 13.82
CA VAL A 18 -6.37 -9.16 14.35
C VAL A 18 -7.77 -8.57 14.51
N ASP A 19 -8.02 -7.91 15.63
CA ASP A 19 -9.28 -7.19 15.87
C ASP A 19 -9.57 -6.22 14.70
N VAL A 20 -10.83 -6.10 14.32
CA VAL A 20 -11.29 -5.17 13.27
C VAL A 20 -11.16 -3.70 13.68
N LYS A 21 -11.03 -3.42 14.98
CA LYS A 21 -10.73 -2.08 15.50
C LYS A 21 -9.35 -1.63 15.02
N PHE A 22 -9.12 -0.32 14.96
CA PHE A 22 -7.90 0.33 14.44
C PHE A 22 -6.63 0.06 15.30
N THR A 23 -6.33 -1.21 15.59
CA THR A 23 -5.12 -1.68 16.24
C THR A 23 -4.16 -2.20 15.19
N HIS A 24 -2.92 -1.73 15.24
CA HIS A 24 -1.86 -2.26 14.40
C HIS A 24 -1.35 -3.59 14.96
N SER A 25 -1.00 -4.51 14.07
CA SER A 25 -0.41 -5.80 14.42
C SER A 25 0.97 -5.96 13.82
N LEU A 26 1.88 -6.59 14.57
CA LEU A 26 3.24 -6.90 14.14
C LEU A 26 3.48 -8.41 14.21
N CYS A 27 3.84 -9.02 13.08
CA CYS A 27 4.19 -10.44 13.00
C CYS A 27 5.68 -10.59 12.66
N ILE A 28 6.46 -11.16 13.59
CA ILE A 28 7.92 -11.32 13.48
C ILE A 28 8.27 -12.80 13.41
N GLY A 29 9.24 -13.16 12.57
CA GLY A 29 9.76 -14.52 12.45
C GLY A 29 10.65 -14.68 11.23
N GLN A 30 11.43 -15.76 11.19
CA GLN A 30 12.31 -16.08 10.06
C GLN A 30 11.53 -16.47 8.78
N THR A 31 12.19 -16.46 7.62
CA THR A 31 11.59 -17.01 6.39
C THR A 31 11.18 -18.47 6.60
N GLY A 32 10.01 -18.86 6.10
CA GLY A 32 9.46 -20.21 6.30
C GLY A 32 8.72 -20.42 7.63
N SER A 33 8.69 -19.43 8.53
CA SER A 33 7.98 -19.55 9.82
C SER A 33 6.44 -19.39 9.72
N GLY A 34 5.87 -19.43 8.51
CA GLY A 34 4.41 -19.32 8.32
C GLY A 34 3.82 -17.91 8.42
N LYS A 35 4.61 -16.83 8.52
CA LYS A 35 4.06 -15.44 8.63
C LYS A 35 2.99 -15.13 7.59
N THR A 36 3.26 -15.44 6.32
CA THR A 36 2.32 -15.17 5.23
C THR A 36 1.10 -16.08 5.34
N THR A 37 1.33 -17.40 5.39
CA THR A 37 0.26 -18.41 5.32
C THR A 37 -0.64 -18.46 6.56
N SER A 38 -0.07 -18.29 7.75
CA SER A 38 -0.77 -18.49 9.02
C SER A 38 -1.20 -17.21 9.72
N PHE A 39 -0.67 -16.04 9.31
CA PHE A 39 -1.03 -14.75 9.89
C PHE A 39 -1.61 -13.78 8.85
N ILE A 40 -0.88 -13.50 7.76
CA ILE A 40 -1.30 -12.50 6.76
C ILE A 40 -2.53 -12.95 5.96
N TYR A 41 -2.50 -14.13 5.32
CA TYR A 41 -3.62 -14.59 4.50
C TYR A 41 -4.93 -14.76 5.26
N PRO A 42 -4.95 -15.37 6.47
CA PRO A 42 -6.21 -15.51 7.19
C PRO A 42 -6.81 -14.16 7.60
N ASN A 43 -5.97 -13.19 7.99
CA ASN A 43 -6.43 -11.83 8.27
C ASN A 43 -7.00 -11.16 7.02
N ILE A 44 -6.32 -11.25 5.88
CA ILE A 44 -6.82 -10.66 4.62
C ILE A 44 -8.14 -11.30 4.20
N LYS A 45 -8.23 -12.64 4.24
CA LYS A 45 -9.46 -13.37 3.91
C LYS A 45 -10.61 -12.91 4.80
N HIS A 46 -10.38 -12.88 6.11
CA HIS A 46 -11.37 -12.41 7.07
C HIS A 46 -11.81 -10.95 6.77
N ARG A 47 -10.88 -10.05 6.41
CA ARG A 47 -11.23 -8.67 5.97
C ARG A 47 -12.06 -8.65 4.69
N MET A 48 -11.74 -9.49 3.71
CA MET A 48 -12.52 -9.60 2.47
C MET A 48 -13.95 -10.06 2.76
N GLU A 49 -14.12 -11.09 3.60
CA GLU A 49 -15.40 -11.69 3.98
C GLU A 49 -16.32 -10.70 4.71
N ILE A 50 -15.78 -9.82 5.56
CA ILE A 50 -16.56 -8.78 6.25
C ILE A 50 -16.72 -7.49 5.44
N GLY A 51 -16.34 -7.48 4.16
CA GLY A 51 -16.56 -6.34 3.27
C GLY A 51 -15.53 -5.21 3.40
N HIS A 52 -14.41 -5.40 4.12
CA HIS A 52 -13.38 -4.38 4.24
C HIS A 52 -12.52 -4.29 2.98
N GLY A 53 -11.97 -3.09 2.71
CA GLY A 53 -10.91 -2.88 1.72
C GLY A 53 -9.53 -3.12 2.32
N VAL A 54 -8.61 -3.69 1.54
CA VAL A 54 -7.24 -3.99 1.98
C VAL A 54 -6.25 -3.44 0.96
N LEU A 55 -5.33 -2.59 1.41
CA LEU A 55 -4.14 -2.22 0.64
C LEU A 55 -3.02 -3.21 0.97
N PHE A 56 -2.55 -3.95 -0.04
CA PHE A 56 -1.53 -4.97 0.13
C PHE A 56 -0.27 -4.67 -0.69
N PHE A 57 0.89 -4.71 -0.03
CA PHE A 57 2.20 -4.53 -0.67
C PHE A 57 2.86 -5.88 -0.94
N ASP A 58 2.84 -6.34 -2.19
CA ASP A 58 3.50 -7.57 -2.62
C ASP A 58 4.99 -7.33 -2.92
N ILE A 59 5.83 -7.36 -1.88
CA ILE A 59 7.27 -7.10 -2.00
C ILE A 59 7.97 -8.19 -2.84
N LYS A 60 7.50 -9.44 -2.79
CA LYS A 60 8.14 -10.57 -3.48
C LYS A 60 7.62 -10.78 -4.90
N GLY A 61 6.46 -10.21 -5.22
CA GLY A 61 5.83 -10.26 -6.52
C GLY A 61 5.06 -11.54 -6.82
N SER A 62 4.95 -12.48 -5.87
CA SER A 62 4.27 -13.77 -6.00
C SER A 62 2.93 -13.85 -5.27
N GLU A 63 2.65 -12.91 -4.38
CA GLU A 63 1.51 -12.97 -3.45
C GLU A 63 0.17 -12.67 -4.15
N HIS A 64 0.19 -11.95 -5.27
CA HIS A 64 -1.01 -11.61 -6.05
C HIS A 64 -1.87 -12.83 -6.46
N LEU A 65 -1.25 -13.99 -6.77
CA LEU A 65 -1.98 -15.22 -7.09
C LEU A 65 -2.77 -15.75 -5.89
N ALA A 66 -2.15 -15.74 -4.71
CA ALA A 66 -2.81 -16.16 -3.48
C ALA A 66 -3.95 -15.21 -3.13
N LEU A 67 -3.75 -13.90 -3.27
CA LEU A 67 -4.80 -12.90 -3.03
C LEU A 67 -5.99 -13.06 -3.97
N LYS A 68 -5.76 -13.30 -5.27
CA LYS A 68 -6.85 -13.60 -6.21
C LYS A 68 -7.61 -14.86 -5.82
N LYS A 69 -6.92 -15.89 -5.36
CA LYS A 69 -7.56 -17.11 -4.88
C LYS A 69 -8.43 -16.83 -3.64
N LEU A 70 -7.91 -16.12 -2.65
CA LEU A 70 -8.67 -15.71 -1.46
C LEU A 70 -9.89 -14.85 -1.82
N ALA A 71 -9.73 -13.91 -2.75
CA ALA A 71 -10.81 -13.05 -3.22
C ALA A 71 -11.88 -13.85 -3.98
N SER A 72 -11.48 -14.80 -4.81
CA SER A 72 -12.41 -15.72 -5.47
C SER A 72 -13.19 -16.56 -4.46
N ASP A 73 -12.55 -17.06 -3.41
CA ASP A 73 -13.22 -17.82 -2.35
C ASP A 73 -14.21 -16.95 -1.56
N ALA A 74 -14.01 -15.62 -1.53
CA ALA A 74 -14.90 -14.65 -0.92
C ALA A 74 -15.92 -14.03 -1.91
N ASN A 75 -15.98 -14.47 -3.18
CA ASN A 75 -16.79 -13.87 -4.25
C ASN A 75 -16.50 -12.37 -4.50
N ARG A 76 -15.23 -11.96 -4.36
CA ARG A 76 -14.77 -10.57 -4.53
C ARG A 76 -13.59 -10.45 -5.51
N LEU A 77 -13.47 -11.39 -6.44
CA LEU A 77 -12.36 -11.38 -7.41
C LEU A 77 -12.37 -10.11 -8.27
N ASP A 78 -13.56 -9.62 -8.63
CA ASP A 78 -13.74 -8.41 -9.45
C ASP A 78 -13.32 -7.12 -8.73
N ASP A 79 -13.20 -7.16 -7.39
CA ASP A 79 -12.75 -6.02 -6.58
C ASP A 79 -11.21 -5.85 -6.59
N ILE A 80 -10.47 -6.82 -7.12
CA ILE A 80 -8.99 -6.81 -7.08
C ILE A 80 -8.44 -5.83 -8.11
N VAL A 81 -7.76 -4.79 -7.62
CA VAL A 81 -6.99 -3.85 -8.44
C VAL A 81 -5.50 -4.07 -8.21
N GLU A 82 -4.80 -4.52 -9.25
CA GLU A 82 -3.34 -4.61 -9.25
C GLU A 82 -2.70 -3.34 -9.82
N ILE A 83 -1.66 -2.84 -9.15
CA ILE A 83 -0.90 -1.65 -9.57
C ILE A 83 0.53 -2.10 -9.90
N GLY A 84 1.05 -1.67 -11.05
CA GLY A 84 2.49 -1.82 -11.39
C GLY A 84 2.93 -3.19 -11.92
N LYS A 85 1.99 -4.10 -12.26
CA LYS A 85 2.28 -5.37 -12.97
C LYS A 85 1.98 -5.21 -14.49
N PRO A 86 2.52 -6.09 -15.37
CA PRO A 86 2.21 -6.07 -16.80
C PRO A 86 0.71 -6.13 -17.13
N TRP A 87 -0.07 -6.72 -16.21
CA TRP A 87 -1.52 -6.97 -16.35
C TRP A 87 -2.36 -6.17 -15.34
N GLY A 88 -1.77 -5.14 -14.72
CA GLY A 88 -2.44 -4.29 -13.74
C GLY A 88 -3.21 -3.12 -14.37
N SER A 89 -3.94 -2.39 -13.52
CA SER A 89 -4.57 -1.14 -13.92
C SER A 89 -3.53 -0.01 -13.95
N ASN A 90 -3.58 0.79 -15.02
CA ASN A 90 -2.85 2.06 -15.05
C ASN A 90 -3.55 3.03 -14.10
N ILE A 91 -2.83 3.48 -13.07
CA ILE A 91 -3.32 4.50 -12.15
C ILE A 91 -2.53 5.79 -12.34
N ASN A 92 -3.23 6.92 -12.35
CA ASN A 92 -2.61 8.23 -12.32
C ASN A 92 -2.70 8.81 -10.92
N ILE A 93 -1.70 8.52 -10.08
CA ILE A 93 -1.66 9.01 -8.69
C ILE A 93 -1.65 10.56 -8.68
N ILE A 94 -0.99 11.20 -9.64
CA ILE A 94 -0.90 12.67 -9.73
C ILE A 94 -2.30 13.28 -9.88
N GLU A 95 -3.24 12.60 -10.53
CA GLU A 95 -4.61 13.09 -10.71
C GLU A 95 -5.39 13.22 -9.40
N SER A 96 -5.15 12.36 -8.41
CA SER A 96 -5.85 12.42 -7.12
C SER A 96 -5.18 13.34 -6.10
N LEU A 97 -3.92 13.73 -6.33
CA LEU A 97 -3.19 14.61 -5.41
C LEU A 97 -3.69 16.06 -5.48
N ASN A 98 -3.70 16.72 -4.31
CA ASN A 98 -3.78 18.17 -4.20
C ASN A 98 -2.39 18.75 -3.88
N ASN A 99 -2.25 20.08 -3.93
CA ASN A 99 -0.97 20.75 -3.72
C ASN A 99 -0.32 20.43 -2.36
N ARG A 100 -1.11 20.29 -1.30
CA ARG A 100 -0.58 19.96 0.04
C ARG A 100 -0.02 18.54 0.05
N THR A 101 -0.79 17.55 -0.41
CA THR A 101 -0.35 16.15 -0.42
C THR A 101 0.84 15.95 -1.36
N PHE A 102 0.85 16.64 -2.50
CA PHE A 102 2.01 16.63 -3.41
C PHE A 102 3.25 17.24 -2.75
N ALA A 103 3.13 18.37 -2.06
CA ALA A 103 4.24 18.97 -1.33
C ALA A 103 4.78 18.03 -0.24
N THR A 104 3.92 17.36 0.53
CA THR A 104 4.36 16.37 1.53
C THR A 104 5.08 15.18 0.88
N LEU A 105 4.56 14.68 -0.25
CA LEU A 105 5.22 13.62 -1.01
C LEU A 105 6.60 14.09 -1.51
N LEU A 106 6.68 15.29 -2.08
CA LEU A 106 7.91 15.85 -2.62
C LEU A 106 8.94 16.07 -1.51
N GLN A 107 8.52 16.54 -0.33
CA GLN A 107 9.39 16.67 0.84
C GLN A 107 9.92 15.31 1.30
N GLY A 108 9.07 14.27 1.31
CA GLY A 108 9.52 12.91 1.64
C GLY A 108 10.52 12.32 0.64
N LEU A 109 10.47 12.76 -0.63
CA LEU A 109 11.37 12.30 -1.69
C LEU A 109 12.68 13.08 -1.75
N VAL A 110 12.62 14.41 -1.58
CA VAL A 110 13.78 15.31 -1.67
C VAL A 110 14.50 15.44 -0.31
N GLY A 111 13.76 15.32 0.78
CA GLY A 111 14.18 15.53 2.17
C GLY A 111 13.65 16.86 2.74
N ASP A 112 13.68 16.99 4.06
CA ASP A 112 13.20 18.19 4.75
C ASP A 112 14.23 19.33 4.63
N PRO A 113 13.85 20.51 4.09
CA PRO A 113 14.74 21.67 4.05
C PRO A 113 15.27 22.10 5.44
N SER A 114 14.57 21.76 6.54
CA SER A 114 15.04 22.01 7.91
C SER A 114 16.33 21.24 8.25
N ASP A 115 16.49 20.07 7.65
CA ASP A 115 17.59 19.15 7.93
C ASP A 115 18.76 19.34 6.96
N ALA A 116 18.59 20.22 5.97
CA ALA A 116 19.54 20.41 4.87
C ALA A 116 20.74 21.31 5.21
N GLY A 117 20.72 22.03 6.34
CA GLY A 117 21.82 22.91 6.78
C GLY A 117 22.23 23.93 5.71
N SER A 118 23.48 23.87 5.25
CA SER A 118 23.95 24.76 4.16
C SER A 118 23.25 24.54 2.82
N ASN A 119 22.58 23.40 2.64
CA ASN A 119 21.92 23.03 1.39
C ASN A 119 20.45 23.46 1.34
N THR A 120 19.89 24.09 2.39
CA THR A 120 18.47 24.49 2.47
C THR A 120 17.99 25.26 1.23
N TYR A 121 18.85 26.08 0.63
CA TYR A 121 18.55 26.75 -0.64
C TYR A 121 18.16 25.77 -1.76
N PHE A 122 18.98 24.75 -2.01
CA PHE A 122 18.74 23.78 -3.08
C PHE A 122 17.47 22.95 -2.84
N TYR A 123 17.17 22.63 -1.58
CA TYR A 123 15.95 21.93 -1.20
C TYR A 123 14.72 22.78 -1.47
N ASN A 124 14.76 24.06 -1.08
CA ASN A 124 13.66 25.00 -1.33
C ASN A 124 13.42 25.20 -2.84
N GLU A 125 14.47 25.36 -3.62
CA GLU A 125 14.35 25.50 -5.08
C GLU A 125 13.80 24.23 -5.74
N ALA A 126 14.25 23.05 -5.32
CA ALA A 126 13.71 21.77 -5.80
C ALA A 126 12.22 21.62 -5.47
N MET A 127 11.81 22.00 -4.26
CA MET A 127 10.41 21.97 -3.83
C MET A 127 9.55 22.95 -4.64
N SER A 128 10.04 24.17 -4.85
CA SER A 128 9.38 25.22 -5.62
C SER A 128 9.19 24.82 -7.08
N LEU A 129 10.25 24.33 -7.71
CA LEU A 129 10.24 23.85 -9.09
C LEU A 129 9.28 22.66 -9.26
N GLY A 130 9.37 21.65 -8.39
CA GLY A 130 8.49 20.48 -8.44
C GLY A 130 7.02 20.85 -8.29
N THR A 131 6.70 21.77 -7.37
CA THR A 131 5.33 22.27 -7.17
C THR A 131 4.82 23.05 -8.38
N SER A 132 5.67 23.87 -9.00
CA SER A 132 5.32 24.63 -10.21
C SER A 132 5.00 23.70 -11.38
N ILE A 133 5.84 22.69 -11.59
CA ILE A 133 5.62 21.67 -12.63
C ILE A 133 4.30 20.92 -12.37
N PHE A 134 4.04 20.50 -11.13
CA PHE A 134 2.79 19.82 -10.77
C PHE A 134 1.55 20.68 -11.07
N ASN A 135 1.58 21.96 -10.72
CA ASN A 135 0.48 22.90 -11.01
C ASN A 135 0.21 23.02 -12.52
N ILE A 136 1.25 23.13 -13.34
CA ILE A 136 1.12 23.18 -14.80
C ILE A 136 0.49 21.89 -15.34
N LEU A 137 0.95 20.73 -14.87
CA LEU A 137 0.41 19.43 -15.30
C LEU A 137 -1.07 19.27 -14.91
N LYS A 138 -1.45 19.71 -13.70
CA LYS A 138 -2.84 19.72 -13.25
C LYS A 138 -3.71 20.63 -14.11
N LEU A 139 -3.26 21.86 -14.35
CA LEU A 139 -3.99 22.82 -15.18
C LEU A 139 -4.20 22.27 -16.60
N LYS A 140 -3.17 21.69 -17.20
CA LYS A 140 -3.28 21.03 -18.51
C LYS A 140 -4.35 19.93 -18.50
N SER A 141 -4.40 19.11 -17.45
CA SER A 141 -5.39 18.02 -17.33
C SER A 141 -6.82 18.56 -17.24
N ILE A 142 -7.04 19.64 -16.50
CA ILE A 142 -8.35 20.30 -16.38
C ILE A 142 -8.79 20.86 -17.73
N ILE A 143 -7.94 21.68 -18.37
CA ILE A 143 -8.23 22.29 -19.68
C ILE A 143 -8.54 21.21 -20.73
N SER A 144 -7.79 20.12 -20.73
CA SER A 144 -8.00 19.02 -21.68
C SER A 144 -9.34 18.31 -21.49
N LYS A 145 -9.88 18.25 -20.26
CA LYS A 145 -11.20 17.70 -19.97
C LYS A 145 -12.30 18.65 -20.43
N GLU A 146 -12.20 19.93 -20.08
CA GLU A 146 -13.19 20.95 -20.48
C GLU A 146 -13.34 21.05 -22.00
N ILE A 147 -12.23 21.03 -22.76
CA ILE A 147 -12.28 21.07 -24.23
C ILE A 147 -13.00 19.83 -24.80
N ARG A 148 -12.84 18.65 -24.18
CA ARG A 148 -13.50 17.41 -24.62
C ARG A 148 -14.99 17.39 -24.29
N GLU A 149 -15.45 18.15 -23.30
CA GLU A 149 -16.86 18.23 -22.93
C GLU A 149 -17.64 19.24 -23.80
N ILE A 150 -16.94 20.16 -24.45
CA ILE A 150 -17.52 21.20 -25.33
C ILE A 150 -17.64 20.73 -26.79
N GLY A 151 -16.85 19.75 -27.22
CA GLY A 151 -16.85 19.19 -28.59
C GLY A 151 -17.58 17.86 -28.70
#